data_AF-A0A534VMX0-F1
#
_entry.id   AF-A0A534VMX0-F1
#
_cell.length_a   1.000
_cell.length_b   1.000
_cell.length_c   1.000
_cell.angle_alpha   90.00
_cell.angle_beta   90.00
_cell.angle_gamma   90.00
#
_symmetry.space_group_name_H-M   'P 1'
#
loop_
_entity.id
_entity.type
_entity.pdbx_description
1 polymer ?
#
loop_
_entity_poly.entity_id
_entity_poly.type
_entity_poly.pdbx_seq_one_letter_code
_entity_poly.pdbx_strand_id
1 'polypeptide(L)' 'MLAPMARRPPAAVLNRLPTLLGRYGMSWGELERRTLLPPRLLARLRVPGANPRLAVAERIAAALGVPVEAVWVRRRP' A
#
# COMPACT_ATOMS: atom_id res chain seq x y z
N MET A 1 -20.42 -35.59 -7.97
CA MET A 1 -19.95 -34.79 -6.82
C MET A 1 -18.95 -33.77 -7.33
N LEU A 2 -19.36 -32.51 -7.50
CA LEU A 2 -18.47 -31.42 -7.93
C LEU A 2 -17.71 -30.93 -6.69
N ALA A 3 -16.39 -31.09 -6.69
CA ALA A 3 -15.54 -30.55 -5.64
C ALA A 3 -15.77 -29.03 -5.51
N PRO A 4 -15.88 -28.48 -4.30
CA PRO A 4 -15.95 -27.04 -4.14
C PRO A 4 -14.63 -26.47 -4.68
N MET A 5 -14.69 -25.70 -5.77
CA MET A 5 -13.57 -24.88 -6.22
C MET A 5 -13.16 -24.03 -5.02
N ALA A 6 -12.05 -24.41 -4.39
CA ALA A 6 -11.44 -23.63 -3.33
C ALA A 6 -11.17 -22.26 -3.93
N ARG A 7 -12.03 -21.28 -3.59
CA ARG A 7 -11.80 -19.88 -3.91
C ARG A 7 -10.47 -19.56 -3.25
N ARG A 8 -9.38 -19.54 -4.04
CA ARG A 8 -8.08 -19.10 -3.56
C ARG A 8 -8.33 -17.76 -2.89
N PRO A 9 -7.99 -17.59 -1.60
CA PRO A 9 -8.12 -16.30 -0.97
C PRO A 9 -7.39 -15.28 -1.85
N PRO A 10 -8.00 -14.11 -2.14
CA PRO A 10 -7.36 -13.12 -2.99
C PRO A 10 -5.98 -12.84 -2.42
N ALA A 11 -4.96 -12.81 -3.29
CA ALA A 11 -3.58 -12.55 -2.88
C ALA A 11 -3.56 -11.30 -2.00
N ALA A 12 -3.31 -11.47 -0.70
CA ALA A 12 -3.44 -10.38 0.23
C ALA A 12 -2.30 -9.38 -0.02
N VAL A 13 -2.63 -8.14 -0.35
CA VAL A 13 -1.59 -7.10 -0.50
C VAL A 13 -1.22 -6.61 0.90
N LEU A 14 0.05 -6.77 1.25
CA LEU A 14 0.61 -6.20 2.47
C LEU A 14 1.10 -4.78 2.18
N ASN A 15 0.56 -3.82 2.92
CA ASN A 15 0.98 -2.44 2.88
C ASN A 15 2.16 -2.21 3.83
N ARG A 16 3.34 -1.96 3.29
CA ARG A 16 4.58 -1.66 4.02
C ARG A 16 4.84 -0.16 4.20
N LEU A 17 3.92 0.69 3.72
CA LEU A 17 4.05 2.14 3.79
C LEU A 17 4.36 2.65 5.21
N PRO A 18 3.68 2.20 6.30
CA PRO A 18 3.99 2.69 7.64
C PRO A 18 5.45 2.40 8.06
N THR A 19 5.95 1.20 7.73
CA THR A 19 7.33 0.79 8.04
C THR A 19 8.35 1.58 7.23
N LEU A 20 8.07 1.80 5.94
CA LEU A 20 8.95 2.59 5.07
C LEU A 20 9.04 4.05 5.53
N LEU A 21 7.90 4.66 5.89
CA LEU A 21 7.89 6.01 6.44
C LEU A 21 8.77 6.12 7.69
N GLY A 22 8.67 5.16 8.62
CA GLY A 22 9.55 5.09 9.78
C GLY A 22 11.03 4.97 9.42
N ARG A 23 11.38 4.12 8.45
CA ARG A 23 12.77 3.94 7.99
C ARG A 23 13.35 5.20 7.35
N TYR A 24 12.53 5.96 6.61
CA TYR A 24 12.96 7.19 5.95
C TYR A 24 12.81 8.44 6.84
N GLY A 25 12.36 8.30 8.09
CA GLY A 25 12.09 9.43 8.97
C GLY A 25 10.99 10.36 8.45
N MET A 26 10.13 9.89 7.53
CA MET A 26 9.11 10.69 6.87
C MET A 26 7.79 10.61 7.64
N SER A 27 7.18 11.77 7.92
CA SER A 27 5.87 11.82 8.55
C SER A 27 4.73 11.60 7.54
N TRP A 28 3.57 11.15 8.02
CA TRP A 28 2.36 11.05 7.19
C TRP A 28 1.95 12.39 6.58
N GLY A 29 2.08 13.49 7.32
CA GLY A 29 1.79 14.83 6.81
C GLY A 29 2.81 15.31 5.77
N GLU A 30 4.05 14.87 5.85
CA GLU A 30 5.03 15.13 4.80
C GLU A 30 4.71 14.34 3.53
N LEU A 31 4.33 13.06 3.66
CA LEU A 31 3.87 12.26 2.53
C LEU A 31 2.65 12.91 1.87
N GLU A 32 1.71 13.44 2.66
CA GLU A 32 0.56 14.18 2.15
C GLU A 32 0.98 15.37 1.28
N ARG A 33 1.88 16.22 1.79
CA ARG A 33 2.41 17.37 1.04
C ARG A 33 3.11 16.97 -0.24
N ARG A 34 3.90 15.89 -0.22
CA ARG A 34 4.65 15.41 -1.41
C ARG A 34 3.76 14.76 -2.47
N THR A 35 2.68 14.10 -2.04
CA THR A 35 1.80 13.34 -2.96
C THR A 35 0.55 14.09 -3.36
N LEU A 36 0.20 15.18 -2.67
CA LEU A 36 -1.04 15.94 -2.82
C LEU A 36 -2.29 15.03 -2.77
N LEU A 37 -2.20 13.93 -2.01
CA LEU A 37 -3.30 12.99 -1.86
C LEU A 37 -4.27 13.45 -0.77
N PRO A 38 -5.57 13.14 -0.89
CA PRO A 38 -6.53 13.50 0.15
C PRO A 38 -6.17 12.86 1.51
N PRO A 39 -6.29 13.61 2.63
CA PRO A 39 -5.99 13.08 3.96
C PRO A 39 -6.80 11.82 4.30
N ARG A 40 -8.06 11.77 3.85
CA ARG A 40 -8.95 10.60 4.01
C ARG A 40 -8.39 9.34 3.35
N LEU A 41 -7.72 9.49 2.21
CA LEU A 41 -7.13 8.37 1.49
C LEU A 41 -5.88 7.87 2.23
N LEU A 42 -5.02 8.78 2.70
CA LEU A 42 -3.84 8.43 3.48
C LEU A 42 -4.20 7.76 4.81
N ALA A 43 -5.28 8.23 5.47
CA ALA A 43 -5.78 7.60 6.69
C ALA A 43 -6.16 6.12 6.46
N ARG A 44 -6.78 5.80 5.32
CA ARG A 44 -7.10 4.40 4.95
C ARG A 44 -5.83 3.57 4.72
N LEU A 45 -4.77 4.19 4.19
CA LEU A 45 -3.48 3.55 3.95
C LEU A 45 -2.64 3.35 5.22
N ARG A 46 -3.15 3.71 6.40
CA ARG A 46 -2.52 3.31 7.66
C ARG A 46 -2.79 1.85 8.01
N VAL A 47 -3.82 1.24 7.41
CA VAL A 47 -4.19 -0.15 7.67
C VAL A 47 -3.25 -1.11 6.92
N PRO A 48 -2.72 -2.17 7.57
CA PRO A 48 -1.78 -3.11 6.94
C PRO A 48 -2.32 -3.85 5.70
N GLY A 49 -3.64 -4.02 5.60
CA GLY A 49 -4.32 -4.62 4.45
C GLY A 49 -4.86 -3.62 3.42
N ALA A 50 -4.53 -2.34 3.54
CA ALA A 50 -5.02 -1.33 2.62
C ALA A 50 -4.39 -1.49 1.24
N ASN A 51 -5.24 -1.65 0.22
CA ASN A 51 -4.83 -1.77 -1.17
C ASN A 51 -5.36 -0.57 -1.97
N PRO A 52 -4.52 0.44 -2.26
CA PRO A 52 -4.90 1.57 -3.10
C PRO A 52 -5.05 1.15 -4.58
N ARG A 53 -5.64 2.05 -5.38
CA ARG A 53 -5.55 1.95 -6.84
C ARG A 53 -4.09 2.11 -7.29
N LEU A 54 -3.71 1.47 -8.41
CA LEU A 54 -2.34 1.49 -8.92
C LEU A 54 -1.78 2.91 -9.09
N ALA A 55 -2.53 3.85 -9.68
CA ALA A 55 -2.08 5.23 -9.85
C ALA A 55 -1.76 5.95 -8.52
N VAL A 56 -2.47 5.62 -7.44
CA VAL A 56 -2.17 6.15 -6.10
C VAL A 56 -0.91 5.50 -5.54
N ALA A 57 -0.76 4.19 -5.74
CA ALA A 57 0.42 3.44 -5.33
C ALA A 57 1.69 3.98 -6.01
N GLU A 58 1.64 4.16 -7.34
CA GLU A 58 2.72 4.73 -8.15
C GLU A 58 3.09 6.14 -7.69
N ARG A 59 2.10 7.00 -7.40
CA ARG A 59 2.37 8.35 -6.92
C ARG A 59 3.08 8.36 -5.57
N ILE A 60 2.67 7.49 -4.64
CA ILE A 60 3.32 7.36 -3.33
C ILE A 60 4.73 6.79 -3.50
N ALA A 61 4.89 5.77 -4.33
CA ALA A 61 6.19 5.15 -4.62
C ALA A 61 7.17 6.17 -5.22
N ALA A 62 6.70 6.99 -6.18
CA ALA A 62 7.47 8.08 -6.77
C ALA A 62 7.87 9.15 -5.72
N ALA A 63 6.95 9.54 -4.83
CA ALA A 63 7.24 10.51 -3.77
C ALA A 63 8.27 10.00 -2.73
N LEU A 64 8.38 8.68 -2.60
CA LEU A 64 9.36 7.99 -1.77
C LEU A 64 10.65 7.62 -2.53
N GLY A 65 10.68 7.77 -3.85
CA GLY A 65 11.82 7.38 -4.69
C GLY A 65 12.08 5.87 -4.73
N VAL A 66 11.03 5.05 -4.59
CA VAL A 66 11.13 3.58 -4.55
C VAL A 66 10.14 2.93 -5.53
N PRO A 67 10.34 1.68 -5.95
CA PRO A 67 9.35 0.95 -6.74
C PRO A 67 8.08 0.63 -5.92
N VAL A 68 6.94 0.50 -6.62
CA VAL A 68 5.62 0.23 -6.00
C VAL A 68 5.65 -1.07 -5.17
N GLU A 69 6.36 -2.07 -5.65
CA GLU A 69 6.53 -3.38 -5.02
C GLU A 69 7.29 -3.31 -3.70
N ALA A 70 8.10 -2.26 -3.48
CA ALA A 70 8.72 -2.03 -2.18
C ALA A 70 7.68 -1.59 -1.14
N VAL A 71 6.64 -0.87 -1.57
CA VAL A 71 5.60 -0.31 -0.71
C VAL A 71 4.42 -1.26 -0.53
N TRP A 72 3.97 -1.93 -1.59
CA TRP A 72 2.88 -2.91 -1.56
C TRP A 72 3.35 -4.27 -2.06
N VAL A 73 3.37 -5.25 -1.16
CA VAL A 73 3.87 -6.60 -1.45
C VAL A 73 2.71 -7.57 -1.55
N ARG A 74 2.67 -8.36 -2.63
CA ARG A 74 1.72 -9.47 -2.72
C ARG A 74 2.14 -10.55 -1.72
N ARG A 75 1.31 -10.79 -0.70
CA ARG A 75 1.43 -11.96 0.16
C ARG A 75 1.05 -13.17 -0.69
N ARG A 76 2.00 -14.08 -0.89
CA ARG A 76 1.66 -15.41 -1.42
C ARG A 76 0.86 -16.16 -0.34
N PRO A 77 -0.15 -16.94 -0.73
CA PRO A 77 -0.89 -17.79 0.20
C PRO A 77 0.03 -18.82 0.85
#